data_AF-A0A7X6SR74-F1
#
_entry.id   AF-A0A7X6SR74-F1
#
_cell.length_a   1.000
_cell.length_b   1.000
_cell.length_c   1.000
_cell.angle_alpha   90.00
_cell.angle_beta   90.00
_cell.angle_gamma   90.00
#
_symmetry.space_group_name_H-M   'P 1'
#
loop_
_entity.id
_entity.type
_entity.pdbx_description
1 polymer ?
#
loop_
_entity_poly.entity_id
_entity_poly.type
_entity_poly.pdbx_seq_one_letter_code
_entity_poly.pdbx_strand_id
1 'polypeptide(L)'
;MQDFRKQANYSIGWNFNQNPKARPGSTFSASVNMSSSGFDRNNSYNLNDHITTQRQSSISYSKTWTGTPFNFSASMNHSQNIRGKHPTVNLNLPKMNFNMSRIYPLKSRRQVGSGRWYQELSFSYSAKVDNQISTYDSLLFTNKVWENMRSGFSHEIPVSFQLRPFRNFSISPSLSYSGVLYTQKINKTWDINYRDPETNQVRPVIVKDTVRGYFYGHSIRPSIGAGYSPQIFGLFQFTNPDSRIRAVRHVMKPSVSFSYIPFLKGLGTDMYRQVQSDTSGRMEEYSIFEGGLYGTPSLARKSGNISFGLTNILEAKVFERNDTSGKPKNVKLIENFGISTSYNVFADSLNWSPVNMVMRTTLFQNISISAGGNFSFYALDSKGRQTGRFYYADTKKPLRLTNLGMSMDFSLSELLKRDESKRRSGNISSGSRTTAMDLQDPVSGLAADTRGGSERTSLFDEYGYMEFDVPWSMNVAYSVN
;
A
#
# COMPACT_ATOMS: atom_id res chain seq x y z
N MET A 1 2.09 -15.68 64.41
CA MET A 1 1.70 -14.58 63.50
C MET A 1 2.83 -14.37 62.48
N GLN A 2 2.79 -15.07 61.35
CA GLN A 2 3.78 -14.94 60.25
C GLN A 2 3.13 -14.76 58.87
N ASP A 3 1.81 -14.48 58.80
CA ASP A 3 1.08 -14.36 57.52
C ASP A 3 0.77 -12.92 57.11
N PHE A 4 1.62 -11.96 57.48
CA PHE A 4 1.51 -10.60 56.95
C PHE A 4 2.38 -10.45 55.70
N ARG A 5 1.75 -10.51 54.53
CA ARG A 5 2.40 -10.21 53.24
C ARG A 5 1.97 -8.84 52.74
N LYS A 6 2.88 -7.85 52.83
CA LYS A 6 2.67 -6.52 52.26
C LYS A 6 2.84 -6.59 50.73
N GLN A 7 1.78 -6.30 49.98
CA GLN A 7 1.81 -6.17 48.52
C GLN A 7 1.32 -4.77 48.12
N ALA A 8 2.04 -4.11 47.20
CA ALA A 8 1.63 -2.83 46.64
C ALA A 8 0.86 -3.09 45.33
N ASN A 9 -0.47 -3.14 45.43
CA ASN A 9 -1.36 -3.34 44.28
C ASN A 9 -1.92 -1.98 43.81
N TYR A 10 -1.96 -1.74 42.50
CA TYR A 10 -2.52 -0.51 41.91
C TYR A 10 -3.40 -0.81 40.69
N SER A 11 -4.36 0.08 40.43
CA SER A 11 -5.16 0.12 39.20
C SER A 11 -5.49 1.57 38.85
N ILE A 12 -5.26 1.94 37.59
CA ILE A 12 -5.43 3.28 37.04
C ILE A 12 -6.27 3.15 35.78
N GLY A 13 -7.50 3.67 35.86
CA GLY A 13 -8.42 3.82 34.74
C GLY A 13 -8.60 5.30 34.41
N TRP A 14 -8.31 5.71 33.17
CA TRP A 14 -8.62 7.06 32.69
C TRP A 14 -9.14 7.01 31.26
N ASN A 15 -10.39 7.41 31.07
CA ASN A 15 -10.98 7.57 29.74
C ASN A 15 -11.36 9.03 29.53
N PHE A 16 -10.83 9.64 28.47
CA PHE A 16 -11.13 10.99 28.08
C PHE A 16 -11.12 11.11 26.57
N ASN A 17 -12.13 11.79 26.02
CA ASN A 17 -12.18 12.10 24.60
C ASN A 17 -12.64 13.56 24.44
N GLN A 18 -11.75 14.41 23.94
CA GLN A 18 -12.07 15.80 23.70
C GLN A 18 -13.05 15.94 22.54
N ASN A 19 -14.13 16.70 22.73
CA ASN A 19 -14.98 17.10 21.62
C ASN A 19 -14.17 17.96 20.61
N PRO A 20 -14.05 17.54 19.33
CA PRO A 20 -13.26 18.28 18.33
C PRO A 20 -13.74 19.72 18.09
N LYS A 21 -15.01 20.03 18.39
CA LYS A 21 -15.56 21.38 18.29
C LYS A 21 -15.10 22.30 19.43
N ALA A 22 -14.70 21.75 20.58
CA ALA A 22 -14.28 22.55 21.73
C ALA A 22 -12.94 23.26 21.49
N ARG A 23 -12.04 22.65 20.70
CA ARG A 23 -10.81 23.28 20.20
C ARG A 23 -10.53 22.81 18.77
N PRO A 24 -11.05 23.50 17.74
CA PRO A 24 -10.81 23.15 16.35
C PRO A 24 -9.31 23.05 16.04
N GLY A 25 -8.90 22.01 15.32
CA GLY A 25 -7.50 21.77 14.98
C GLY A 25 -6.65 21.19 16.11
N SER A 26 -7.24 20.84 17.27
CA SER A 26 -6.54 20.11 18.34
C SER A 26 -7.45 19.02 18.90
N THR A 27 -6.92 17.80 19.04
CA THR A 27 -7.64 16.71 19.71
C THR A 27 -6.75 16.09 20.78
N PHE A 28 -7.36 15.77 21.90
CA PHE A 28 -6.74 15.05 23.00
C PHE A 28 -7.63 13.87 23.39
N SER A 29 -7.04 12.68 23.46
CA SER A 29 -7.71 11.48 23.91
C SER A 29 -6.81 10.69 24.85
N ALA A 30 -7.42 10.08 25.86
CA ALA A 30 -6.75 9.19 26.79
C ALA A 30 -7.63 7.96 27.01
N SER A 31 -7.03 6.79 26.90
CA SER A 31 -7.61 5.52 27.27
C SER A 31 -6.52 4.75 28.02
N VAL A 32 -6.46 4.97 29.33
CA VAL A 32 -5.50 4.36 30.24
C VAL A 32 -6.21 3.25 31.00
N ASN A 33 -5.66 2.05 30.89
CA ASN A 33 -6.06 0.90 31.67
C ASN A 33 -4.78 0.18 32.10
N MET A 34 -4.28 0.52 33.28
CA MET A 34 -3.03 0.02 33.82
C MET A 34 -3.28 -0.52 35.22
N SER A 35 -2.85 -1.74 35.51
CA SER A 35 -2.94 -2.29 36.85
C SER A 35 -1.80 -3.26 37.12
N SER A 36 -1.42 -3.37 38.38
CA SER A 36 -0.43 -4.35 38.82
C SER A 36 -1.00 -5.76 38.70
N SER A 37 -0.14 -6.72 38.34
CA SER A 37 -0.48 -8.15 38.26
C SER A 37 -1.15 -8.74 39.52
N GLY A 38 -0.83 -8.20 40.69
CA GLY A 38 -1.42 -8.61 41.98
C GLY A 38 -2.80 -8.01 42.24
N PHE A 39 -3.11 -6.83 41.67
CA PHE A 39 -4.43 -6.19 41.83
C PHE A 39 -5.53 -7.02 41.18
N ASP A 40 -5.33 -7.47 39.93
CA ASP A 40 -6.42 -8.13 39.21
C ASP A 40 -6.72 -9.51 39.76
N ARG A 41 -5.68 -10.23 40.22
CA ARG A 41 -5.83 -11.56 40.83
C ARG A 41 -6.44 -11.53 42.22
N ASN A 42 -6.14 -10.52 43.02
CA ASN A 42 -6.50 -10.50 44.44
C ASN A 42 -7.66 -9.55 44.77
N ASN A 43 -7.99 -8.60 43.89
CA ASN A 43 -8.89 -7.49 44.20
C ASN A 43 -9.91 -7.13 43.11
N SER A 44 -9.96 -7.86 41.97
CA SER A 44 -11.08 -7.68 41.02
C SER A 44 -12.25 -8.59 41.36
N TYR A 45 -13.45 -8.03 41.38
CA TYR A 45 -14.71 -8.79 41.53
C TYR A 45 -15.26 -9.28 40.17
N ASN A 46 -14.65 -8.86 39.05
CA ASN A 46 -15.08 -9.20 37.70
C ASN A 46 -14.21 -10.32 37.12
N LEU A 47 -14.82 -11.47 36.82
CA LEU A 47 -14.12 -12.67 36.29
C LEU A 47 -13.32 -12.37 35.01
N ASN A 48 -13.76 -11.40 34.20
CA ASN A 48 -13.06 -11.02 32.97
C ASN A 48 -11.71 -10.33 33.23
N ASP A 49 -11.55 -9.61 34.34
CA ASP A 49 -10.28 -8.96 34.69
C ASP A 49 -9.23 -9.96 35.17
N HIS A 50 -9.67 -11.09 35.71
CA HIS A 50 -8.80 -12.23 36.08
C HIS A 50 -8.25 -12.96 34.84
N ILE A 51 -9.01 -12.95 33.74
CA ILE A 51 -8.67 -13.63 32.47
C ILE A 51 -7.93 -12.69 31.51
N THR A 52 -8.07 -11.37 31.67
CA THR A 52 -7.45 -10.39 30.78
C THR A 52 -5.96 -10.29 31.02
N THR A 53 -5.19 -10.97 30.17
CA THR A 53 -3.73 -11.06 30.32
C THR A 53 -2.93 -9.92 29.72
N GLN A 54 -3.59 -9.01 28.99
CA GLN A 54 -2.96 -8.04 28.10
C GLN A 54 -3.63 -6.69 28.31
N ARG A 55 -2.93 -5.73 28.92
CA ARG A 55 -3.43 -4.37 29.18
C ARG A 55 -2.77 -3.35 28.27
N GLN A 56 -3.56 -2.42 27.74
CA GLN A 56 -3.07 -1.35 26.88
C GLN A 56 -3.56 -0.02 27.42
N SER A 57 -2.65 0.96 27.40
CA SER A 57 -2.98 2.35 27.65
C SER A 57 -2.45 3.18 26.49
N SER A 58 -3.21 4.16 26.06
CA SER A 58 -2.76 5.17 25.10
C SER A 58 -3.24 6.55 25.53
N ILE A 59 -2.32 7.51 25.50
CA ILE A 59 -2.62 8.94 25.60
C ILE A 59 -2.15 9.55 24.30
N SER A 60 -3.03 10.26 23.61
CA SER A 60 -2.76 10.82 22.29
C SER A 60 -3.16 12.29 22.24
N TYR A 61 -2.30 13.09 21.64
CA TYR A 61 -2.51 14.49 21.35
C TYR A 61 -2.22 14.73 19.88
N SER A 62 -3.10 15.44 19.18
CA SER A 62 -2.83 15.90 17.81
C SER A 62 -3.20 17.36 17.63
N LYS A 63 -2.42 18.06 16.82
CA LYS A 63 -2.64 19.46 16.47
C LYS A 63 -2.36 19.68 14.99
N THR A 64 -3.34 20.26 14.30
CA THR A 64 -3.24 20.75 12.93
C THR A 64 -3.47 22.24 12.96
N TRP A 65 -2.50 23.00 12.48
CA TRP A 65 -2.60 24.46 12.43
C TRP A 65 -3.30 24.88 11.14
N THR A 66 -4.59 25.19 11.24
CA THR A 66 -5.42 25.65 10.12
C THR A 66 -4.76 26.81 9.37
N GLY A 67 -4.71 26.73 8.04
CA GLY A 67 -4.07 27.73 7.19
C GLY A 67 -2.55 27.57 7.04
N THR A 68 -1.94 26.61 7.74
CA THR A 68 -0.52 26.24 7.58
C THR A 68 -0.39 24.79 7.14
N PRO A 69 0.75 24.38 6.54
CA PRO A 69 0.99 22.99 6.17
C PRO A 69 1.36 22.08 7.36
N PHE A 70 1.40 22.59 8.59
CA PHE A 70 1.95 21.86 9.73
C PHE A 70 0.91 20.97 10.42
N ASN A 71 1.36 19.77 10.80
CA ASN A 71 0.66 18.88 11.69
C ASN A 71 1.63 18.28 12.71
N PHE A 72 1.11 18.05 13.92
CA PHE A 72 1.84 17.47 15.03
C PHE A 72 0.98 16.43 15.69
N SER A 73 1.60 15.32 16.08
CA SER A 73 0.98 14.30 16.91
C SER A 73 1.99 13.81 17.94
N ALA A 74 1.53 13.58 19.15
CA ALA A 74 2.28 12.99 20.23
C ALA A 74 1.44 11.90 20.87
N SER A 75 2.07 10.79 21.21
CA SER A 75 1.42 9.70 21.91
C SER A 75 2.34 9.11 22.97
N MET A 76 1.72 8.57 24.01
CA MET A 76 2.34 7.71 25.00
C MET A 76 1.56 6.42 25.01
N ASN A 77 2.22 5.32 24.68
CA ASN A 77 1.59 4.01 24.63
C ASN A 77 2.25 3.09 25.66
N HIS A 78 1.42 2.32 26.34
CA HIS A 78 1.83 1.31 27.30
C HIS A 78 1.12 0.01 26.93
N SER A 79 1.88 -1.08 26.94
CA SER A 79 1.37 -2.42 26.73
C SER A 79 2.00 -3.34 27.75
N GLN A 80 1.17 -4.00 28.55
CA GLN A 80 1.60 -4.91 29.60
C GLN A 80 1.03 -6.30 29.35
N ASN A 81 1.90 -7.30 29.44
CA ASN A 81 1.54 -8.70 29.41
C ASN A 81 1.79 -9.31 30.79
N ILE A 82 0.74 -9.89 31.36
CA ILE A 82 0.68 -10.36 32.75
C ILE A 82 0.81 -11.89 32.82
N ARG A 83 1.09 -12.54 31.69
CA ARG A 83 1.38 -13.98 31.63
C ARG A 83 2.78 -14.26 32.17
N GLY A 84 2.90 -15.27 33.03
CA GLY A 84 4.18 -15.79 33.53
C GLY A 84 4.58 -15.29 34.93
N LYS A 85 5.78 -15.68 35.37
CA LYS A 85 6.35 -15.34 36.70
C LYS A 85 6.85 -13.88 36.77
N HIS A 86 7.18 -13.27 35.64
CA HIS A 86 7.66 -11.88 35.53
C HIS A 86 6.86 -11.14 34.45
N PRO A 87 5.84 -10.34 34.83
CA PRO A 87 5.07 -9.54 33.89
C PRO A 87 5.98 -8.56 33.13
N THR A 88 5.79 -8.48 31.81
CA THR A 88 6.58 -7.61 30.94
C THR A 88 5.79 -6.36 30.56
N VAL A 89 6.48 -5.22 30.55
CA VAL A 89 5.91 -3.91 30.23
C VAL A 89 6.70 -3.29 29.08
N ASN A 90 5.98 -2.91 28.03
CA ASN A 90 6.50 -2.16 26.91
C ASN A 90 5.92 -0.75 26.93
N LEU A 91 6.79 0.26 26.90
CA LEU A 91 6.43 1.66 26.84
C LEU A 91 6.98 2.30 25.56
N ASN A 92 6.14 3.08 24.89
CA ASN A 92 6.53 3.99 23.82
C ASN A 92 6.18 5.41 24.27
N LEU A 93 7.13 6.11 24.92
CA LEU A 93 6.88 7.46 25.43
C LEU A 93 8.14 8.34 25.52
N PRO A 94 8.08 9.60 25.07
CA PRO A 94 7.08 10.12 24.12
C PRO A 94 7.36 9.60 22.71
N LYS A 95 6.28 9.30 21.96
CA LYS A 95 6.32 9.11 20.51
C LYS A 95 5.73 10.34 19.84
N MET A 96 6.55 11.13 19.17
CA MET A 96 6.15 12.37 18.51
C MET A 96 6.34 12.28 17.00
N ASN A 97 5.45 12.93 16.24
CA ASN A 97 5.50 13.00 14.80
C ASN A 97 5.04 14.39 14.36
N PHE A 98 5.94 15.12 13.70
CA PHE A 98 5.72 16.45 13.16
C PHE A 98 5.87 16.36 11.64
N ASN A 99 4.85 16.79 10.89
CA ASN A 99 4.95 16.83 9.43
C ASN A 99 4.53 18.19 8.90
N MET A 100 5.17 18.57 7.80
CA MET A 100 4.78 19.66 6.96
C MET A 100 4.33 19.12 5.62
N SER A 101 3.04 19.32 5.31
CA SER A 101 2.46 19.02 4.00
C SER A 101 3.24 19.72 2.89
N ARG A 102 3.21 19.13 1.70
CA ARG A 102 3.91 19.66 0.53
C ARG A 102 3.48 21.11 0.25
N ILE A 103 4.47 22.00 0.17
CA ILE A 103 4.31 23.39 -0.26
C ILE A 103 5.08 23.65 -1.56
N TYR A 104 4.65 24.68 -2.28
CA TYR A 104 5.34 25.19 -3.48
C TYR A 104 5.82 26.61 -3.18
N PRO A 105 6.99 26.78 -2.52
CA PRO A 105 7.40 28.06 -1.94
C PRO A 105 7.54 29.18 -2.98
N LEU A 106 7.84 28.83 -4.24
CA LEU A 106 8.04 29.79 -5.32
C LEU A 106 6.77 30.05 -6.15
N LYS A 107 5.65 29.39 -5.83
CA LYS A 107 4.39 29.52 -6.56
C LYS A 107 3.68 30.82 -6.20
N SER A 108 3.40 31.65 -7.20
CA SER A 108 2.67 32.90 -7.00
C SER A 108 1.21 32.63 -6.60
N ARG A 109 0.67 33.41 -5.66
CA ARG A 109 -0.74 33.37 -5.28
C ARG A 109 -1.67 33.96 -6.35
N ARG A 110 -1.15 34.87 -7.17
CA ARG A 110 -1.85 35.49 -8.30
C ARG A 110 -1.07 35.15 -9.57
N GLN A 111 -1.49 34.09 -10.25
CA GLN A 111 -0.82 33.64 -11.46
C GLN A 111 -1.68 33.98 -12.68
N VAL A 112 -1.10 34.75 -13.61
CA VAL A 112 -1.67 35.01 -14.94
C VAL A 112 -0.77 34.30 -15.95
N GLY A 113 -1.33 33.39 -16.74
CA GLY A 113 -0.60 32.59 -17.73
C GLY A 113 -0.07 31.25 -17.22
N SER A 114 0.68 30.55 -18.09
CA SER A 114 1.30 29.25 -17.77
C SER A 114 2.34 29.38 -16.66
N GLY A 115 2.38 28.38 -15.77
CA GLY A 115 3.29 28.37 -14.62
C GLY A 115 4.75 28.35 -15.07
N ARG A 116 5.58 29.15 -14.41
CA ARG A 116 7.03 29.12 -14.66
C ARG A 116 7.59 27.86 -14.01
N TRP A 117 8.60 27.26 -14.64
CA TRP A 117 9.15 25.99 -14.21
C TRP A 117 9.45 25.96 -12.71
N TYR A 118 10.19 26.95 -12.20
CA TYR A 118 10.64 27.01 -10.80
C TYR A 118 9.49 27.05 -9.77
N GLN A 119 8.27 27.38 -10.19
CA GLN A 119 7.08 27.37 -9.31
C GLN A 119 6.61 25.96 -8.97
N GLU A 120 7.10 24.95 -9.70
CA GLU A 120 6.87 23.52 -9.45
C GLU A 120 7.88 22.92 -8.46
N LEU A 121 8.79 23.74 -7.91
CA LEU A 121 9.63 23.32 -6.79
C LEU A 121 8.74 23.03 -5.58
N SER A 122 8.79 21.79 -5.12
CA SER A 122 8.01 21.32 -4.00
C SER A 122 8.90 20.92 -2.84
N PHE A 123 8.41 21.20 -1.63
CA PHE A 123 9.13 21.01 -0.39
C PHE A 123 8.18 20.44 0.67
N SER A 124 8.64 19.46 1.43
CA SER A 124 7.94 18.93 2.60
C SER A 124 8.94 18.51 3.67
N TYR A 125 8.46 18.30 4.88
CA TYR A 125 9.28 17.94 6.04
C TYR A 125 8.55 16.91 6.88
N SER A 126 9.24 15.89 7.36
CA SER A 126 8.72 14.93 8.34
C SER A 126 9.78 14.73 9.42
N ALA A 127 9.37 14.73 10.68
CA ALA A 127 10.22 14.49 11.83
C ALA A 127 9.50 13.59 12.83
N LYS A 128 10.21 12.60 13.35
CA LYS A 128 9.70 11.57 14.24
C LYS A 128 10.66 11.40 15.40
N VAL A 129 10.10 11.30 16.60
CA VAL A 129 10.81 10.92 17.83
C VAL A 129 10.10 9.68 18.36
N ASP A 130 10.85 8.64 18.68
CA ASP A 130 10.32 7.46 19.35
C ASP A 130 11.30 7.04 20.45
N ASN A 131 10.73 6.71 21.60
CA ASN A 131 11.46 6.27 22.78
C ASN A 131 10.78 4.99 23.23
N GLN A 132 11.52 3.89 23.14
CA GLN A 132 11.03 2.56 23.44
C GLN A 132 11.73 2.01 24.67
N ILE A 133 10.94 1.51 25.60
CA ILE A 133 11.43 0.86 26.82
C ILE A 133 10.74 -0.48 26.91
N SER A 134 11.53 -1.54 27.09
CA SER A 134 11.04 -2.88 27.42
C SER A 134 11.64 -3.27 28.75
N THR A 135 10.79 -3.53 29.74
CA THR A 135 11.21 -3.83 31.11
C THR A 135 10.21 -4.77 31.78
N TYR A 136 10.51 -5.19 33.01
CA TYR A 136 9.59 -5.93 33.85
C TYR A 136 8.74 -4.96 34.70
N ASP A 137 7.51 -5.36 35.00
CA ASP A 137 6.57 -4.59 35.83
C ASP A 137 7.17 -4.18 37.18
N SER A 138 7.94 -5.08 37.81
CA SER A 138 8.63 -4.82 39.08
C SER A 138 9.70 -3.72 39.00
N LEU A 139 10.23 -3.44 37.81
CA LEU A 139 11.26 -2.44 37.59
C LEU A 139 10.69 -1.12 37.11
N LEU A 140 9.43 -1.05 36.66
CA LEU A 140 8.83 0.07 35.93
C LEU A 140 8.93 1.46 36.60
N PHE A 141 9.01 1.51 37.92
CA PHE A 141 9.14 2.76 38.69
C PHE A 141 10.54 2.94 39.31
N THR A 142 11.55 2.26 38.76
CA THR A 142 12.94 2.36 39.20
C THR A 142 13.82 3.07 38.17
N ASN A 143 14.96 3.60 38.60
CA ASN A 143 15.91 4.26 37.69
C ASN A 143 16.45 3.33 36.59
N LYS A 144 16.41 2.01 36.80
CA LYS A 144 16.88 1.00 35.84
C LYS A 144 16.07 0.96 34.54
N VAL A 145 14.87 1.52 34.53
CA VAL A 145 13.99 1.58 33.35
C VAL A 145 14.61 2.42 32.25
N TRP A 146 15.29 3.50 32.63
CA TRP A 146 15.93 4.41 31.69
C TRP A 146 17.23 3.85 31.11
N GLU A 147 17.86 2.90 31.79
CA GLU A 147 19.07 2.25 31.30
C GLU A 147 18.79 1.50 29.99
N ASN A 148 17.65 0.82 29.87
CA ASN A 148 17.31 0.07 28.65
C ASN A 148 16.46 0.86 27.64
N MET A 149 16.35 2.18 27.82
CA MET A 149 15.60 3.02 26.90
C MET A 149 16.34 3.20 25.57
N ARG A 150 15.68 2.79 24.48
CA ARG A 150 16.12 3.05 23.12
C ARG A 150 15.45 4.32 22.63
N SER A 151 16.23 5.35 22.35
CA SER A 151 15.74 6.62 21.81
C SER A 151 16.22 6.83 20.39
N GLY A 152 15.33 7.29 19.53
CA GLY A 152 15.63 7.66 18.17
C GLY A 152 14.88 8.92 17.76
N PHE A 153 15.56 9.76 16.99
CA PHE A 153 14.96 10.82 16.20
C PHE A 153 15.26 10.56 14.73
N SER A 154 14.30 10.79 13.85
CA SER A 154 14.45 10.73 12.40
C SER A 154 13.78 11.93 11.77
N HIS A 155 14.41 12.51 10.76
CA HIS A 155 13.76 13.50 9.91
C HIS A 155 14.06 13.27 8.44
N GLU A 156 13.14 13.71 7.59
CA GLU A 156 13.24 13.61 6.14
C GLU A 156 12.74 14.90 5.48
N ILE A 157 13.52 15.38 4.51
CA ILE A 157 13.24 16.57 3.71
C ILE A 157 13.29 16.18 2.23
N PRO A 158 12.18 15.72 1.65
CA PRO A 158 12.11 15.49 0.22
C PRO A 158 11.83 16.83 -0.49
N VAL A 159 12.73 17.17 -1.40
CA VAL A 159 12.63 18.27 -2.34
C VAL A 159 12.45 17.66 -3.72
N SER A 160 11.43 18.08 -4.45
CA SER A 160 11.22 17.59 -5.81
C SER A 160 10.79 18.70 -6.74
N PHE A 161 11.18 18.57 -7.99
CA PHE A 161 11.02 19.60 -8.97
C PHE A 161 10.57 18.94 -10.29
N GLN A 162 9.45 19.37 -10.87
CA GLN A 162 8.88 18.75 -12.07
C GLN A 162 8.86 19.72 -13.24
N LEU A 163 9.70 19.46 -14.24
CA LEU A 163 9.71 20.16 -15.53
C LEU A 163 8.86 19.41 -16.55
N ARG A 164 8.13 20.16 -17.38
CA ARG A 164 7.42 19.67 -18.57
C ARG A 164 7.73 20.58 -19.75
N PRO A 165 8.93 20.49 -20.35
CA PRO A 165 9.34 21.41 -21.40
C PRO A 165 8.51 21.26 -22.69
N PHE A 166 7.94 20.08 -22.94
CA PHE A 166 7.01 19.82 -24.04
C PHE A 166 5.99 18.75 -23.64
N ARG A 167 4.93 18.59 -24.46
CA ARG A 167 3.83 17.65 -24.19
C ARG A 167 4.37 16.22 -24.09
N ASN A 168 3.80 15.47 -23.15
CA ASN A 168 4.09 14.05 -22.92
C ASN A 168 5.54 13.76 -22.46
N PHE A 169 6.34 14.79 -22.18
CA PHE A 169 7.67 14.65 -21.60
C PHE A 169 7.75 15.35 -20.26
N SER A 170 8.47 14.74 -19.32
CA SER A 170 8.60 15.27 -17.98
C SER A 170 9.98 14.93 -17.41
N ILE A 171 10.66 15.91 -16.80
CA ILE A 171 11.91 15.70 -16.07
C ILE A 171 11.63 16.00 -14.59
N SER A 172 11.97 15.06 -13.72
CA SER A 172 11.70 15.08 -12.29
C SER A 172 12.97 14.89 -11.47
N PRO A 173 13.87 15.88 -11.39
CA PRO A 173 14.91 15.86 -10.37
C PRO A 173 14.29 15.95 -8.98
N SER A 174 14.84 15.17 -8.05
CA SER A 174 14.47 15.16 -6.65
C SER A 174 15.68 14.92 -5.77
N LEU A 175 15.58 15.36 -4.53
CA LEU A 175 16.59 15.26 -3.51
C LEU A 175 15.88 14.87 -2.21
N SER A 176 16.20 13.73 -1.62
CA SER A 176 15.76 13.43 -0.25
C SER A 176 16.95 13.57 0.70
N TYR A 177 16.80 14.45 1.69
CA TYR A 177 17.73 14.53 2.81
C TYR A 177 17.10 13.80 4.00
N SER A 178 17.77 12.76 4.48
CA SER A 178 17.31 11.97 5.63
C SER A 178 18.37 12.01 6.72
N GLY A 179 17.96 12.21 7.96
CA GLY A 179 18.84 12.18 9.12
C GLY A 179 18.24 11.36 10.25
N VAL A 180 19.11 10.71 11.01
CA VAL A 180 18.77 10.02 12.25
C VAL A 180 19.70 10.49 13.37
N LEU A 181 19.16 10.55 14.58
CA LEU A 181 19.91 10.78 15.79
C LEU A 181 19.55 9.68 16.78
N TYR A 182 20.57 9.01 17.31
CA TYR A 182 20.41 7.97 18.31
C TYR A 182 21.20 8.30 19.57
N THR A 183 20.75 7.78 20.71
CA THR A 183 21.44 7.87 22.00
C THR A 183 22.45 6.74 22.25
N GLN A 184 22.60 5.86 21.26
CA GLN A 184 23.53 4.74 21.30
C GLN A 184 24.03 4.38 19.90
N LYS A 185 25.23 3.82 19.82
CA LYS A 185 25.78 3.21 18.61
C LYS A 185 26.41 1.85 18.93
N ILE A 186 26.50 1.00 17.92
CA ILE A 186 27.15 -0.31 18.04
C ILE A 186 28.60 -0.21 17.58
N ASN A 187 29.49 -0.79 18.36
CA ASN A 187 30.88 -1.06 17.99
C ASN A 187 31.08 -2.57 17.96
N LYS A 188 31.55 -3.10 16.84
CA LYS A 188 31.88 -4.53 16.72
C LYS A 188 33.39 -4.69 16.67
N THR A 189 33.90 -5.59 17.49
CA THR A 189 35.32 -5.94 17.51
C THR A 189 35.46 -7.45 17.37
N TRP A 190 36.41 -7.88 16.56
CA TRP A 190 36.77 -9.29 16.44
C TRP A 190 37.73 -9.64 17.58
N ASP A 191 37.33 -10.59 18.42
CA ASP A 191 38.16 -11.09 19.51
C ASP A 191 38.47 -12.57 19.28
N ILE A 192 39.75 -12.86 19.02
CA ILE A 192 40.26 -14.20 18.78
C ILE A 192 40.35 -15.05 20.05
N ASN A 193 40.44 -14.40 21.21
CA ASN A 193 40.64 -15.04 22.51
C ASN A 193 39.39 -14.94 23.39
N TYR A 194 38.23 -14.68 22.80
CA TYR A 194 36.99 -14.55 23.55
C TYR A 194 36.67 -15.84 24.29
N ARG A 195 36.56 -15.72 25.61
CA ARG A 195 36.21 -16.83 26.49
C ARG A 195 34.70 -16.83 26.69
N ASP A 196 34.03 -17.85 26.19
CA ASP A 196 32.59 -17.99 26.33
C ASP A 196 32.22 -18.19 27.81
N PRO A 197 31.39 -17.33 28.43
CA PRO A 197 31.01 -17.44 29.83
C PRO A 197 30.24 -18.73 30.16
N GLU A 198 29.55 -19.34 29.19
CA GLU A 198 28.72 -20.53 29.41
C GLU A 198 29.51 -21.83 29.28
N THR A 199 30.45 -21.88 28.33
CA THR A 199 31.20 -23.11 28.01
C THR A 199 32.65 -23.07 28.49
N ASN A 200 33.13 -21.89 28.91
CA ASN A 200 34.50 -21.62 29.36
C ASN A 200 35.59 -21.92 28.30
N GLN A 201 35.18 -22.15 27.05
CA GLN A 201 36.05 -22.41 25.91
C GLN A 201 36.45 -21.10 25.23
N VAL A 202 37.67 -21.06 24.72
CA VAL A 202 38.15 -19.95 23.89
C VAL A 202 37.69 -20.20 22.47
N ARG A 203 36.86 -19.30 21.95
CA ARG A 203 36.44 -19.33 20.55
C ARG A 203 36.46 -17.93 19.95
N PRO A 204 36.91 -17.78 18.70
CA PRO A 204 36.94 -16.48 18.06
C PRO A 204 35.52 -16.03 17.72
N VAL A 205 35.11 -14.84 18.18
CA VAL A 205 33.76 -14.30 17.93
C VAL A 205 33.77 -12.79 17.72
N ILE A 206 32.69 -12.29 17.12
CA ILE A 206 32.41 -10.85 17.03
C ILE A 206 31.76 -10.40 18.33
N VAL A 207 32.45 -9.56 19.09
CA VAL A 207 31.91 -8.92 20.29
C VAL A 207 31.18 -7.64 19.89
N LYS A 208 29.92 -7.50 20.32
CA LYS A 208 29.11 -6.30 20.10
C LYS A 208 29.09 -5.45 21.37
N ASP A 209 29.63 -4.25 21.30
CA ASP A 209 29.58 -3.26 22.37
C ASP A 209 28.60 -2.12 21.99
N THR A 210 27.85 -1.62 22.98
CA THR A 210 26.88 -0.53 22.81
C THR A 210 27.39 0.72 23.52
N VAL A 211 27.88 1.67 22.74
CA VAL A 211 28.39 2.94 23.25
C VAL A 211 27.23 3.93 23.36
N ARG A 212 27.01 4.48 24.56
CA ARG A 212 26.00 5.51 24.82
C ARG A 212 26.54 6.90 24.51
N GLY A 213 25.69 7.76 23.98
CA GLY A 213 26.02 9.13 23.59
C GLY A 213 25.14 9.61 22.44
N TYR A 214 25.24 10.88 22.05
CA TYR A 214 24.46 11.40 20.93
C TYR A 214 25.19 11.21 19.62
N PHE A 215 24.60 10.42 18.72
CA PHE A 215 25.19 10.11 17.43
C PHE A 215 24.22 10.47 16.32
N TYR A 216 24.59 11.47 15.53
CA TYR A 216 23.85 11.90 14.36
C TYR A 216 24.44 11.28 13.10
N GLY A 217 23.58 10.75 12.23
CA GLY A 217 23.96 10.36 10.89
C GLY A 217 22.94 10.82 9.87
N HIS A 218 23.41 11.14 8.68
CA HIS A 218 22.55 11.61 7.60
C HIS A 218 22.99 11.09 6.25
N SER A 219 22.07 11.18 5.28
CA SER A 219 22.31 10.89 3.87
C SER A 219 21.49 11.82 3.00
N ILE A 220 22.12 12.30 1.93
CA ILE A 220 21.46 13.02 0.84
C ILE A 220 21.38 12.08 -0.36
N ARG A 221 20.17 11.87 -0.87
CA ARG A 221 19.86 10.99 -1.99
C ARG A 221 19.27 11.79 -3.15
N PRO A 222 20.13 12.32 -4.05
CA PRO A 222 19.66 12.91 -5.29
C PRO A 222 19.18 11.81 -6.24
N SER A 223 18.17 12.13 -7.04
CA SER A 223 17.73 11.31 -8.16
C SER A 223 17.22 12.20 -9.27
N ILE A 224 17.42 11.79 -10.52
CA ILE A 224 16.85 12.44 -11.68
C ILE A 224 16.01 11.43 -12.46
N GLY A 225 14.74 11.76 -12.63
CA GLY A 225 13.83 11.04 -13.52
C GLY A 225 13.62 11.83 -14.81
N ALA A 226 13.47 11.14 -15.93
CA ALA A 226 12.90 11.69 -17.15
C ALA A 226 11.94 10.68 -17.76
N GLY A 227 10.84 11.12 -18.35
CA GLY A 227 9.85 10.22 -18.94
C GLY A 227 9.19 10.83 -20.15
N TYR A 228 9.02 10.02 -21.19
CA TYR A 228 8.25 10.32 -22.38
C TYR A 228 7.11 9.32 -22.52
N SER A 229 5.85 9.77 -22.58
CA SER A 229 4.68 8.90 -22.62
C SER A 229 3.55 9.49 -23.49
N PRO A 230 3.66 9.44 -24.83
CA PRO A 230 2.62 9.94 -25.70
C PRO A 230 1.42 8.98 -25.76
N GLN A 231 0.32 9.48 -26.31
CA GLN A 231 -0.85 8.69 -26.61
C GLN A 231 -1.16 8.81 -28.10
N ILE A 232 -1.14 7.68 -28.80
CA ILE A 232 -1.36 7.55 -30.23
C ILE A 232 -2.73 6.91 -30.42
N PHE A 233 -3.56 7.52 -31.27
CA PHE A 233 -4.90 7.04 -31.59
C PHE A 233 -4.94 6.56 -33.04
N GLY A 234 -5.37 5.32 -33.25
CA GLY A 234 -5.72 4.77 -34.56
C GLY A 234 -7.22 4.53 -34.63
N LEU A 235 -7.83 4.82 -35.79
CA LEU A 235 -9.22 4.51 -36.08
C LEU A 235 -9.29 3.79 -37.42
N PHE A 236 -9.64 2.51 -37.39
CA PHE A 236 -9.85 1.68 -38.56
C PHE A 236 -11.35 1.59 -38.82
N GLN A 237 -11.82 2.13 -39.93
CA GLN A 237 -13.24 2.08 -40.31
C GLN A 237 -13.41 0.99 -41.38
N PHE A 238 -14.40 0.13 -41.19
CA PHE A 238 -14.72 -0.90 -42.17
C PHE A 238 -15.71 -0.31 -43.18
N THR A 239 -15.34 -0.36 -44.46
CA THR A 239 -16.14 0.22 -45.56
C THR A 239 -17.20 -0.74 -46.09
N ASN A 240 -17.13 -2.03 -45.72
CA ASN A 240 -18.12 -3.02 -46.15
C ASN A 240 -19.48 -2.75 -45.46
N PRO A 241 -20.57 -2.49 -46.22
CA PRO A 241 -21.91 -2.26 -45.67
C PRO A 241 -22.46 -3.42 -44.83
N ASP A 242 -22.05 -4.65 -45.13
CA ASP A 242 -22.50 -5.86 -44.43
C ASP A 242 -21.68 -6.18 -43.17
N SER A 243 -20.66 -5.37 -42.87
CA SER A 243 -19.83 -5.56 -41.68
C SER A 243 -20.55 -5.12 -40.41
N ARG A 244 -20.77 -6.08 -39.50
CA ARG A 244 -21.30 -5.80 -38.15
C ARG A 244 -20.41 -4.86 -37.34
N ILE A 245 -19.11 -4.84 -37.65
CA ILE A 245 -18.12 -3.96 -37.02
C ILE A 245 -17.97 -2.74 -37.93
N ARG A 246 -18.38 -1.57 -37.44
CA ARG A 246 -18.28 -0.31 -38.18
C ARG A 246 -16.89 0.29 -38.11
N ALA A 247 -16.30 0.28 -36.91
CA ALA A 247 -14.97 0.82 -36.69
C ALA A 247 -14.29 0.15 -35.50
N VAL A 248 -12.97 0.03 -35.56
CA VAL A 248 -12.10 -0.36 -34.46
C VAL A 248 -11.19 0.82 -34.14
N ARG A 249 -11.22 1.24 -32.88
CA ARG A 249 -10.32 2.25 -32.33
C ARG A 249 -9.21 1.56 -31.56
N HIS A 250 -7.97 1.90 -31.89
CA HIS A 250 -6.78 1.49 -31.17
C HIS A 250 -6.18 2.68 -30.46
N VAL A 251 -5.95 2.54 -29.16
CA VAL A 251 -5.20 3.53 -28.37
C VAL A 251 -3.91 2.89 -27.93
N MET A 252 -2.80 3.39 -28.47
CA MET A 252 -1.45 2.95 -28.13
C MET A 252 -0.79 4.01 -27.24
N LYS A 253 -0.30 3.57 -26.08
CA LYS A 253 0.39 4.41 -25.10
C LYS A 253 1.79 3.85 -24.88
N PRO A 254 2.77 4.18 -25.75
CA PRO A 254 4.15 3.88 -25.46
C PRO A 254 4.66 4.79 -24.34
N SER A 255 5.62 4.29 -23.57
CA SER A 255 6.27 5.02 -22.49
C SER A 255 7.72 4.59 -22.38
N VAL A 256 8.60 5.57 -22.23
CA VAL A 256 10.01 5.37 -21.93
C VAL A 256 10.34 6.27 -20.76
N SER A 257 10.91 5.72 -19.70
CA SER A 257 11.38 6.50 -18.56
C SER A 257 12.80 6.12 -18.20
N PHE A 258 13.55 7.11 -17.76
CA PHE A 258 14.91 7.00 -17.27
C PHE A 258 14.92 7.46 -15.82
N SER A 259 15.53 6.69 -14.93
CA SER A 259 15.82 7.10 -13.57
C SER A 259 17.31 6.90 -13.30
N TYR A 260 17.93 7.88 -12.65
CA TYR A 260 19.32 7.83 -12.25
C TYR A 260 19.52 8.37 -10.85
N ILE A 261 20.23 7.59 -10.03
CA ILE A 261 20.69 7.96 -8.70
C ILE A 261 22.22 8.00 -8.79
N PRO A 262 22.86 9.19 -8.75
CA PRO A 262 24.31 9.26 -8.75
C PRO A 262 24.86 8.82 -7.39
N PHE A 263 26.05 8.22 -7.42
CA PHE A 263 26.88 8.07 -6.22
C PHE A 263 27.71 9.34 -6.04
N LEU A 264 27.57 9.99 -4.88
CA LEU A 264 28.36 11.18 -4.53
C LEU A 264 29.00 10.94 -3.16
N LYS A 265 30.33 10.87 -3.14
CA LYS A 265 31.11 10.72 -1.90
C LYS A 265 30.92 11.95 -1.02
N GLY A 266 30.72 11.75 0.29
CA GLY A 266 30.59 12.83 1.26
C GLY A 266 29.18 13.42 1.41
N LEU A 267 28.18 12.91 0.66
CA LEU A 267 26.77 13.29 0.86
C LEU A 267 26.08 12.57 2.02
N GLY A 268 26.83 11.80 2.79
CA GLY A 268 26.36 11.21 4.04
C GLY A 268 27.51 11.09 5.02
N THR A 269 27.17 10.92 6.29
CA THR A 269 28.12 10.63 7.37
C THR A 269 28.66 9.21 7.25
N ASP A 270 29.83 8.97 7.84
CA ASP A 270 30.39 7.63 7.98
C ASP A 270 29.59 6.81 9.00
N MET A 271 28.61 6.05 8.50
CA MET A 271 27.69 5.24 9.30
C MET A 271 27.99 3.74 9.22
N TYR A 272 28.95 3.34 8.39
CA TYR A 272 29.28 1.95 8.14
C TYR A 272 30.73 1.67 8.52
N ARG A 273 30.96 0.53 9.16
CA ARG A 273 32.30 0.08 9.56
C ARG A 273 32.50 -1.35 9.11
N GLN A 274 33.75 -1.76 8.98
CA GLN A 274 34.10 -3.14 8.66
C GLN A 274 34.66 -3.84 9.90
N VAL A 275 34.27 -5.09 10.09
CA VAL A 275 34.80 -5.97 11.14
C VAL A 275 35.11 -7.33 10.53
N GLN A 276 36.13 -8.01 11.04
CA GLN A 276 36.42 -9.38 10.64
C GLN A 276 35.29 -10.31 11.12
N SER A 277 34.82 -11.17 10.23
CA SER A 277 33.67 -12.07 10.45
C SER A 277 34.05 -13.51 10.71
N ASP A 278 35.26 -13.92 10.32
CA ASP A 278 35.76 -15.29 10.51
C ASP A 278 37.28 -15.35 10.63
N THR A 279 37.79 -16.53 10.98
CA THR A 279 39.23 -16.80 11.10
C THR A 279 39.98 -16.76 9.77
N SER A 280 39.28 -16.75 8.63
CA SER A 280 39.89 -16.61 7.30
C SER A 280 40.23 -15.15 6.93
N GLY A 281 39.82 -14.20 7.78
CA GLY A 281 40.07 -12.77 7.55
C GLY A 281 38.97 -12.09 6.72
N ARG A 282 37.82 -12.73 6.52
CA ARG A 282 36.72 -12.13 5.75
C ARG A 282 36.13 -10.93 6.50
N MET A 283 36.16 -9.76 5.87
CA MET A 283 35.57 -8.55 6.42
C MET A 283 34.06 -8.47 6.12
N GLU A 284 33.29 -8.06 7.12
CA GLU A 284 31.85 -7.80 7.03
C GLU A 284 31.58 -6.32 7.34
N GLU A 285 30.79 -5.67 6.48
CA GLU A 285 30.33 -4.31 6.71
C GLU A 285 29.09 -4.31 7.61
N TYR A 286 29.10 -3.49 8.65
CA TYR A 286 27.96 -3.30 9.55
C TYR A 286 27.69 -1.81 9.77
N SER A 287 26.44 -1.49 10.10
CA SER A 287 26.07 -0.12 10.46
C SER A 287 26.34 0.15 11.94
N ILE A 288 26.90 1.33 12.25
CA ILE A 288 27.01 1.80 13.64
C ILE A 288 25.65 2.04 14.31
N PHE A 289 24.56 2.14 13.52
CA PHE A 289 23.18 2.24 13.99
C PHE A 289 22.39 0.94 13.80
N GLU A 290 23.06 -0.20 13.66
CA GLU A 290 22.41 -1.52 13.69
C GLU A 290 21.53 -1.65 14.94
N GLY A 291 20.28 -2.07 14.76
CA GLY A 291 19.31 -2.12 15.85
C GLY A 291 18.83 -0.75 16.33
N GLY A 292 19.05 0.35 15.59
CA GLY A 292 18.38 1.63 15.81
C GLY A 292 16.88 1.56 15.44
N LEU A 293 16.05 2.40 16.06
CA LEU A 293 14.59 2.40 15.85
C LEU A 293 14.14 2.72 14.41
N TYR A 294 14.90 3.57 13.71
CA TYR A 294 14.61 4.03 12.34
C TYR A 294 15.59 3.46 11.29
N GLY A 295 16.42 2.50 11.69
CA GLY A 295 17.49 1.98 10.85
C GLY A 295 18.57 3.03 10.51
N THR A 296 19.36 2.73 9.50
CA THR A 296 20.43 3.61 9.01
C THR A 296 19.99 4.30 7.74
N PRO A 297 20.15 5.64 7.62
CA PRO A 297 19.89 6.34 6.39
C PRO A 297 20.63 5.69 5.22
N SER A 298 19.89 5.33 4.18
CA SER A 298 20.45 4.64 3.04
C SER A 298 21.33 5.58 2.24
N LEU A 299 22.63 5.27 2.13
CA LEU A 299 23.53 6.03 1.27
C LEU A 299 23.08 5.94 -0.19
N ALA A 300 23.31 7.01 -0.95
CA ALA A 300 23.04 7.02 -2.38
C ALA A 300 23.98 6.02 -3.06
N ARG A 301 23.43 4.91 -3.55
CA ARG A 301 24.15 3.95 -4.40
C ARG A 301 23.92 4.33 -5.85
N LYS A 302 24.97 4.22 -6.67
CA LYS A 302 24.88 4.45 -8.10
C LYS A 302 23.85 3.47 -8.68
N SER A 303 22.74 3.97 -9.20
CA SER A 303 21.73 3.14 -9.86
C SER A 303 21.11 3.88 -11.02
N GLY A 304 20.72 3.14 -12.05
CA GLY A 304 20.29 3.70 -13.31
C GLY A 304 19.41 2.70 -14.01
N ASN A 305 18.18 3.07 -14.33
CA ASN A 305 17.22 2.19 -14.96
C ASN A 305 16.47 2.91 -16.07
N ILE A 306 16.40 2.30 -17.23
CA ILE A 306 15.56 2.74 -18.34
C ILE A 306 14.38 1.78 -18.41
N SER A 307 13.16 2.25 -18.13
CA SER A 307 11.95 1.45 -18.27
C SER A 307 11.27 1.73 -19.60
N PHE A 308 10.78 0.67 -20.22
CA PHE A 308 9.98 0.70 -21.43
C PHE A 308 8.61 0.10 -21.12
N GLY A 309 7.56 0.73 -21.59
CA GLY A 309 6.20 0.25 -21.45
C GLY A 309 5.39 0.55 -22.70
N LEU A 310 4.56 -0.39 -23.11
CA LEU A 310 3.62 -0.24 -24.20
C LEU A 310 2.26 -0.75 -23.75
N THR A 311 1.28 0.14 -23.66
CA THR A 311 -0.11 -0.23 -23.36
C THR A 311 -0.97 -0.05 -24.60
N ASN A 312 -1.70 -1.10 -24.95
CA ASN A 312 -2.65 -1.12 -26.06
C ASN A 312 -4.07 -1.32 -25.52
N ILE A 313 -4.99 -0.50 -26.02
CA ILE A 313 -6.42 -0.61 -25.72
C ILE A 313 -7.15 -0.67 -27.07
N LEU A 314 -8.03 -1.65 -27.25
CA LEU A 314 -8.82 -1.83 -28.48
C LEU A 314 -10.31 -1.78 -28.16
N GLU A 315 -11.01 -0.90 -28.85
CA GLU A 315 -12.46 -0.73 -28.77
C GLU A 315 -13.07 -0.90 -30.16
N ALA A 316 -14.27 -1.46 -30.25
CA ALA A 316 -14.99 -1.59 -31.51
C ALA A 316 -16.39 -0.99 -31.39
N LYS A 317 -16.87 -0.40 -32.49
CA LYS A 317 -18.26 -0.04 -32.69
C LYS A 317 -18.95 -1.15 -33.46
N VAL A 318 -19.90 -1.83 -32.80
CA VAL A 318 -20.58 -3.01 -33.33
C VAL A 318 -22.08 -2.81 -33.34
N PHE A 319 -22.75 -3.22 -34.42
CA PHE A 319 -24.21 -3.28 -34.48
C PHE A 319 -24.72 -4.53 -33.77
N GLU A 320 -25.75 -4.37 -32.93
CA GLU A 320 -26.38 -5.50 -32.26
C GLU A 320 -27.19 -6.35 -33.26
N ARG A 321 -27.21 -7.66 -33.04
CA ARG A 321 -27.94 -8.60 -33.91
C ARG A 321 -29.44 -8.43 -33.64
N ASN A 322 -30.18 -8.02 -34.66
CA ASN A 322 -31.63 -7.81 -34.67
C ASN A 322 -32.12 -6.59 -33.88
N ASP A 323 -31.30 -5.53 -33.76
CA ASP A 323 -31.75 -4.26 -33.17
C ASP A 323 -32.27 -3.32 -34.27
N THR A 324 -33.55 -2.93 -34.18
CA THR A 324 -34.21 -1.97 -35.07
C THR A 324 -33.79 -0.52 -34.81
N SER A 325 -33.02 -0.25 -33.74
CA SER A 325 -32.56 1.10 -33.40
C SER A 325 -31.51 1.67 -34.37
N GLY A 326 -30.82 0.81 -35.13
CA GLY A 326 -29.76 1.20 -36.07
C GLY A 326 -28.54 1.86 -35.42
N LYS A 327 -28.43 1.86 -34.08
CA LYS A 327 -27.34 2.53 -33.35
C LYS A 327 -26.20 1.55 -33.01
N PRO A 328 -24.95 1.84 -33.39
CA PRO A 328 -23.82 0.99 -33.03
C PRO A 328 -23.45 1.15 -31.55
N LYS A 329 -23.17 0.04 -30.88
CA LYS A 329 -22.71 -0.01 -29.48
C LYS A 329 -21.20 -0.11 -29.40
N ASN A 330 -20.60 0.59 -28.44
CA ASN A 330 -19.16 0.48 -28.16
C ASN A 330 -18.91 -0.79 -27.32
N VAL A 331 -18.02 -1.66 -27.78
CA VAL A 331 -17.56 -2.85 -27.06
C VAL A 331 -16.04 -2.81 -26.93
N LYS A 332 -15.51 -3.17 -25.76
CA LYS A 332 -14.07 -3.28 -25.55
C LYS A 332 -13.62 -4.66 -26.05
N LEU A 333 -12.63 -4.70 -26.95
CA LEU A 333 -12.03 -5.94 -27.44
C LEU A 333 -10.81 -6.33 -26.63
N ILE A 334 -10.01 -5.33 -26.25
CA ILE A 334 -8.89 -5.46 -25.31
C ILE A 334 -8.96 -4.25 -24.40
N GLU A 335 -9.20 -4.47 -23.12
CA GLU A 335 -9.23 -3.38 -22.14
C GLU A 335 -7.82 -2.89 -21.83
N ASN A 336 -6.87 -3.83 -21.76
CA ASN A 336 -5.47 -3.54 -21.52
C ASN A 336 -4.61 -4.68 -22.05
N PHE A 337 -3.74 -4.40 -23.01
CA PHE A 337 -2.60 -5.25 -23.34
C PHE A 337 -1.32 -4.46 -23.08
N GLY A 338 -0.68 -4.74 -21.95
CA GLY A 338 0.53 -4.09 -21.48
C GLY A 338 1.75 -4.97 -21.72
N ILE A 339 2.80 -4.38 -22.28
CA ILE A 339 4.14 -4.96 -22.35
C ILE A 339 5.07 -4.02 -21.59
N SER A 340 5.88 -4.54 -20.68
CA SER A 340 6.88 -3.74 -19.97
C SER A 340 8.20 -4.48 -19.80
N THR A 341 9.29 -3.75 -19.82
CA THR A 341 10.64 -4.25 -19.52
C THR A 341 11.48 -3.08 -19.00
N SER A 342 12.65 -3.37 -18.46
CA SER A 342 13.58 -2.33 -18.05
C SER A 342 15.02 -2.75 -18.29
N TYR A 343 15.90 -1.77 -18.38
CA TYR A 343 17.33 -1.96 -18.59
C TYR A 343 18.10 -1.27 -17.46
N ASN A 344 18.80 -2.06 -16.64
CA ASN A 344 19.68 -1.59 -15.60
C ASN A 344 21.05 -1.23 -16.20
N VAL A 345 21.37 0.05 -16.18
CA VAL A 345 22.58 0.61 -16.81
C VAL A 345 23.85 0.23 -16.03
N PHE A 346 23.74 -0.06 -14.73
CA PHE A 346 24.88 -0.34 -13.86
C PHE A 346 24.89 -1.77 -13.30
N ALA A 347 24.12 -2.69 -13.87
CA ALA A 347 24.23 -4.10 -13.51
C ALA A 347 25.51 -4.71 -14.11
N ASP A 348 26.21 -5.53 -13.33
CA ASP A 348 27.40 -6.26 -13.79
C ASP A 348 27.06 -7.36 -14.82
N SER A 349 25.84 -7.90 -14.73
CA SER A 349 25.27 -8.84 -15.69
C SER A 349 23.74 -8.78 -15.65
N LEU A 350 23.09 -9.38 -16.64
CA LEU A 350 21.63 -9.46 -16.74
C LEU A 350 20.94 -8.07 -16.76
N ASN A 351 21.50 -7.14 -17.53
CA ASN A 351 21.08 -5.73 -17.57
C ASN A 351 19.60 -5.56 -17.95
N TRP A 352 19.09 -6.33 -18.91
CA TRP A 352 17.65 -6.38 -19.23
C TRP A 352 16.84 -7.18 -18.21
N SER A 353 15.81 -6.56 -17.65
CA SER A 353 14.76 -7.25 -16.90
C SER A 353 13.88 -8.09 -17.84
N PRO A 354 13.25 -9.17 -17.34
CA PRO A 354 12.26 -9.92 -18.11
C PRO A 354 11.17 -9.01 -18.70
N VAL A 355 10.69 -9.35 -19.89
CA VAL A 355 9.53 -8.73 -20.51
C VAL A 355 8.28 -9.27 -19.82
N ASN A 356 7.57 -8.41 -19.13
CA ASN A 356 6.27 -8.70 -18.54
C ASN A 356 5.18 -8.32 -19.54
N MET A 357 4.30 -9.27 -19.85
CA MET A 357 3.13 -9.07 -20.70
C MET A 357 1.88 -9.34 -19.89
N VAL A 358 0.91 -8.43 -19.91
CA VAL A 358 -0.38 -8.56 -19.24
C VAL A 358 -1.48 -8.23 -20.22
N MET A 359 -2.49 -9.08 -20.29
CA MET A 359 -3.69 -8.90 -21.09
C MET A 359 -4.91 -8.96 -20.17
N ARG A 360 -5.82 -8.01 -20.34
CA ARG A 360 -7.17 -8.04 -19.77
C ARG A 360 -8.18 -7.68 -20.83
N THR A 361 -9.24 -8.46 -20.91
CA THR A 361 -10.40 -8.15 -21.75
C THR A 361 -11.69 -8.59 -21.10
N THR A 362 -12.76 -7.84 -21.34
CA THR A 362 -14.12 -8.23 -20.97
C THR A 362 -14.92 -8.41 -22.25
N LEU A 363 -15.13 -9.66 -22.65
CA LEU A 363 -15.93 -9.99 -23.82
C LEU A 363 -17.41 -10.02 -23.46
N PHE A 364 -18.24 -9.46 -24.33
CA PHE A 364 -19.70 -9.48 -24.22
C PHE A 364 -20.29 -8.89 -22.93
N GLN A 365 -19.50 -8.09 -22.19
CA GLN A 365 -19.84 -7.50 -20.88
C GLN A 365 -20.03 -8.52 -19.75
N ASN A 366 -19.54 -9.76 -19.92
CA ASN A 366 -19.75 -10.83 -18.94
C ASN A 366 -18.52 -11.74 -18.78
N ILE A 367 -17.81 -12.06 -19.87
CA ILE A 367 -16.63 -12.93 -19.81
C ILE A 367 -15.38 -12.07 -19.60
N SER A 368 -14.89 -12.04 -18.37
CA SER A 368 -13.62 -11.40 -18.01
C SER A 368 -12.48 -12.39 -18.19
N ILE A 369 -11.50 -12.05 -19.02
CA ILE A 369 -10.29 -12.84 -19.25
C ILE A 369 -9.10 -12.01 -18.80
N SER A 370 -8.22 -12.61 -18.00
CA SER A 370 -6.93 -12.05 -17.66
C SER A 370 -5.82 -13.04 -18.00
N ALA A 371 -4.71 -12.56 -18.55
CA ALA A 371 -3.54 -13.37 -18.82
C ALA A 371 -2.27 -12.58 -18.52
N GLY A 372 -1.25 -13.24 -18.01
CA GLY A 372 0.02 -12.65 -17.66
C GLY A 372 1.16 -13.61 -17.97
N GLY A 373 2.22 -13.13 -18.60
CA GLY A 373 3.40 -13.94 -18.88
C GLY A 373 4.68 -13.14 -18.66
N ASN A 374 5.72 -13.81 -18.15
CA ASN A 374 7.06 -13.24 -18.06
C ASN A 374 7.99 -13.96 -19.02
N PHE A 375 8.73 -13.19 -19.80
CA PHE A 375 9.66 -13.69 -20.80
C PHE A 375 11.06 -13.16 -20.52
N SER A 376 12.05 -14.04 -20.40
CA SER A 376 13.44 -13.67 -20.18
C SER A 376 14.18 -13.47 -21.51
N PHE A 377 15.07 -12.49 -21.55
CA PHE A 377 16.01 -12.30 -22.66
C PHE A 377 17.16 -13.32 -22.64
N TYR A 378 17.39 -14.01 -21.52
CA TYR A 378 18.60 -14.81 -21.33
C TYR A 378 18.35 -16.32 -21.45
N ALA A 379 19.38 -17.05 -21.87
CA ALA A 379 19.42 -18.51 -21.86
C ALA A 379 19.67 -19.05 -20.44
N LEU A 380 19.45 -20.36 -20.27
CA LEU A 380 19.77 -21.10 -19.04
C LEU A 380 20.98 -22.00 -19.26
N ASP A 381 21.75 -22.23 -18.20
CA ASP A 381 22.75 -23.29 -18.17
C ASP A 381 22.09 -24.66 -17.92
N SER A 382 22.90 -25.71 -17.93
CA SER A 382 22.48 -27.07 -17.61
C SER A 382 21.95 -27.25 -16.19
N LYS A 383 22.14 -26.26 -15.30
CA LYS A 383 21.68 -26.22 -13.92
C LYS A 383 20.47 -25.29 -13.71
N GLY A 384 19.89 -24.75 -14.80
CA GLY A 384 18.73 -23.87 -14.75
C GLY A 384 19.01 -22.43 -14.31
N ARG A 385 20.26 -21.98 -14.30
CA ARG A 385 20.68 -20.61 -13.95
C ARG A 385 20.83 -19.76 -15.20
N GLN A 386 20.51 -18.47 -15.10
CA GLN A 386 20.68 -17.55 -16.23
C GLN A 386 22.17 -17.35 -16.51
N THR A 387 22.59 -17.54 -17.76
CA THR A 387 24.01 -17.50 -18.18
C THR A 387 24.49 -16.10 -18.56
N GLY A 388 23.59 -15.10 -18.58
CA GLY A 388 23.88 -13.77 -19.13
C GLY A 388 23.93 -13.72 -20.66
N ARG A 389 23.84 -14.87 -21.36
CA ARG A 389 23.78 -14.93 -22.83
C ARG A 389 22.36 -14.73 -23.32
N PHE A 390 22.18 -13.99 -24.41
CA PHE A 390 20.86 -13.79 -24.99
C PHE A 390 20.30 -15.09 -25.58
N TYR A 391 19.07 -15.43 -25.20
CA TYR A 391 18.35 -16.61 -25.69
C TYR A 391 18.23 -16.63 -27.22
N TYR A 392 18.10 -15.46 -27.83
CA TYR A 392 18.07 -15.29 -29.28
C TYR A 392 19.37 -15.72 -29.96
N ALA A 393 20.53 -15.49 -29.32
CA ALA A 393 21.81 -15.89 -29.89
C ALA A 393 21.94 -17.41 -29.97
N ASP A 394 21.50 -18.11 -28.92
CA ASP A 394 21.62 -19.57 -28.79
C ASP A 394 20.57 -20.34 -29.60
N THR A 395 19.33 -19.82 -29.68
CA THR A 395 18.18 -20.58 -30.20
C THR A 395 17.46 -19.93 -31.38
N LYS A 396 17.83 -18.70 -31.76
CA LYS A 396 17.12 -17.85 -32.73
C LYS A 396 15.66 -17.53 -32.37
N LYS A 397 15.20 -17.85 -31.15
CA LYS A 397 13.88 -17.46 -30.62
C LYS A 397 13.99 -16.14 -29.85
N PRO A 398 13.02 -15.23 -29.96
CA PRO A 398 13.17 -13.86 -29.46
C PRO A 398 13.30 -13.79 -27.94
N LEU A 399 12.46 -14.54 -27.21
CA LEU A 399 12.40 -14.52 -25.76
C LEU A 399 12.08 -15.91 -25.22
N ARG A 400 12.54 -16.19 -24.00
CA ARG A 400 12.26 -17.44 -23.30
C ARG A 400 11.09 -17.26 -22.34
N LEU A 401 10.00 -17.99 -22.52
CA LEU A 401 8.90 -18.01 -21.55
C LEU A 401 9.41 -18.50 -20.19
N THR A 402 9.10 -17.77 -19.13
CA THR A 402 9.45 -18.11 -17.74
C THR A 402 8.25 -18.58 -16.96
N ASN A 403 7.09 -17.92 -17.14
CA ASN A 403 5.81 -18.35 -16.60
C ASN A 403 4.66 -17.77 -17.43
N LEU A 404 3.49 -18.40 -17.34
CA LEU A 404 2.27 -17.99 -18.02
C LEU A 404 1.06 -18.29 -17.13
N GLY A 405 0.42 -17.27 -16.59
CA GLY A 405 -0.86 -17.37 -15.90
C GLY A 405 -2.01 -16.91 -16.79
N MET A 406 -3.15 -17.59 -16.71
CA MET A 406 -4.40 -17.17 -17.35
C MET A 406 -5.57 -17.45 -16.42
N SER A 407 -6.48 -16.48 -16.28
CA SER A 407 -7.75 -16.64 -15.60
C SER A 407 -8.92 -16.23 -16.49
N MET A 408 -10.06 -16.86 -16.26
CA MET A 408 -11.32 -16.55 -16.92
C MET A 408 -12.44 -16.60 -15.89
N ASP A 409 -13.22 -15.53 -15.84
CA ASP A 409 -14.37 -15.36 -14.95
C ASP A 409 -15.60 -15.01 -15.79
N PHE A 410 -16.71 -15.73 -15.61
CA PHE A 410 -17.98 -15.41 -16.28
C PHE A 410 -19.19 -15.79 -15.44
N SER A 411 -20.27 -15.01 -15.60
CA SER A 411 -21.59 -15.32 -15.04
C SER A 411 -22.40 -16.13 -16.05
N LEU A 412 -22.66 -17.40 -15.75
CA LEU A 412 -23.45 -18.27 -16.61
C LEU A 412 -24.92 -17.81 -16.68
N SER A 413 -25.45 -17.22 -15.60
CA SER A 413 -26.83 -16.72 -15.58
C SER A 413 -27.02 -15.54 -16.52
N GLU A 414 -26.04 -14.65 -16.65
CA GLU A 414 -26.08 -13.55 -17.63
C GLU A 414 -25.83 -14.04 -19.07
N LEU A 415 -25.06 -15.11 -19.28
CA LEU A 415 -24.89 -15.73 -20.60
C LEU A 415 -26.22 -16.33 -21.09
N LEU A 416 -26.95 -17.03 -20.21
CA LEU A 416 -28.19 -17.72 -20.56
C LEU A 416 -29.40 -16.77 -20.62
N LYS A 417 -29.50 -15.75 -19.76
CA LYS A 417 -30.61 -14.76 -19.76
C LYS A 417 -30.62 -13.82 -20.97
N ARG A 418 -29.52 -13.73 -21.73
CA ARG A 418 -29.43 -12.88 -22.92
C ARG A 418 -30.33 -13.36 -24.08
N ASP A 419 -30.73 -14.63 -24.09
CA ASP A 419 -31.71 -15.18 -25.04
C ASP A 419 -33.16 -15.08 -24.55
N GLU A 420 -33.42 -15.13 -23.24
CA GLU A 420 -34.80 -15.02 -22.69
C GLU A 420 -35.35 -13.60 -22.65
N SER A 421 -34.52 -12.60 -22.38
CA SER A 421 -34.93 -11.19 -22.41
C SER A 421 -35.42 -10.73 -23.80
N LYS A 422 -35.10 -11.48 -24.87
CA LYS A 422 -35.63 -11.25 -26.23
C LYS A 422 -37.01 -11.86 -26.48
N ARG A 423 -37.52 -12.74 -25.61
CA ARG A 423 -38.89 -13.28 -25.70
C ARG A 423 -39.94 -12.42 -25.00
N ARG A 424 -39.55 -11.52 -24.09
CA ARG A 424 -40.48 -10.67 -23.31
C ARG A 424 -40.53 -9.19 -23.71
N SER A 425 -39.81 -8.76 -24.75
CA SER A 425 -39.93 -7.38 -25.27
C SER A 425 -40.91 -7.31 -26.45
N GLY A 426 -42.19 -7.48 -26.13
CA GLY A 426 -43.32 -7.10 -26.98
C GLY A 426 -44.33 -6.37 -26.11
N ASN A 427 -44.56 -5.09 -26.42
CA ASN A 427 -45.56 -4.19 -25.84
C ASN A 427 -45.40 -3.79 -24.37
N ILE A 428 -44.73 -2.66 -24.10
CA ILE A 428 -45.26 -1.67 -23.14
C ILE A 428 -44.95 -0.27 -23.67
N SER A 429 -45.97 0.41 -24.18
CA SER A 429 -45.97 1.84 -24.47
C SER A 429 -46.32 2.65 -23.22
N SER A 430 -45.38 3.49 -22.81
CA SER A 430 -45.52 4.82 -22.21
C SER A 430 -46.90 5.28 -21.69
N GLY A 431 -46.97 5.55 -20.38
CA GLY A 431 -47.97 6.42 -19.74
C GLY A 431 -47.36 7.13 -18.54
N SER A 432 -47.39 8.46 -18.54
CA SER A 432 -46.66 9.40 -17.67
C SER A 432 -47.59 10.09 -16.67
N ARG A 433 -47.07 10.38 -15.45
CA ARG A 433 -47.35 11.49 -14.47
C ARG A 433 -47.42 10.98 -13.01
N THR A 434 -46.50 11.36 -12.10
CA THR A 434 -46.45 12.57 -11.21
C THR A 434 -47.76 12.74 -10.41
N THR A 435 -47.86 12.77 -9.08
CA THR A 435 -47.20 13.50 -7.96
C THR A 435 -47.77 12.93 -6.63
N ALA A 436 -46.99 12.62 -5.57
CA ALA A 436 -46.67 13.41 -4.37
C ALA A 436 -47.85 13.91 -3.48
N MET A 437 -47.78 13.56 -2.17
CA MET A 437 -48.41 14.16 -0.95
C MET A 437 -49.94 13.97 -0.77
N ASP A 438 -50.55 13.78 0.42
CA ASP A 438 -50.15 13.79 1.83
C ASP A 438 -51.28 13.17 2.71
N LEU A 439 -50.92 12.76 3.93
CA LEU A 439 -51.67 12.70 5.22
C LEU A 439 -53.16 12.23 5.33
N GLN A 440 -53.30 11.13 6.08
CA GLN A 440 -54.03 10.98 7.36
C GLN A 440 -55.57 10.82 7.38
N ASP A 441 -55.96 9.61 7.81
CA ASP A 441 -57.17 9.16 8.54
C ASP A 441 -57.83 10.23 9.46
N PRO A 442 -59.13 10.13 9.83
CA PRO A 442 -59.76 8.86 10.25
C PRO A 442 -61.30 8.70 10.01
N VAL A 443 -61.82 7.53 10.45
CA VAL A 443 -63.21 7.24 10.91
C VAL A 443 -64.24 6.69 9.90
N SER A 444 -64.44 5.37 10.04
CA SER A 444 -65.69 4.57 10.11
C SER A 444 -66.80 4.67 9.05
N GLY A 445 -67.25 3.49 8.60
CA GLY A 445 -68.68 3.16 8.58
C GLY A 445 -69.31 2.75 7.25
N LEU A 446 -69.54 1.43 7.11
CA LEU A 446 -70.60 0.74 6.37
C LEU A 446 -70.89 1.01 4.88
N ALA A 447 -70.66 -0.07 4.11
CA ALA A 447 -71.55 -0.71 3.12
C ALA A 447 -71.70 -0.16 1.69
N ALA A 448 -71.73 -1.16 0.79
CA ALA A 448 -72.32 -1.22 -0.56
C ALA A 448 -71.45 -0.88 -1.79
N ASP A 449 -71.03 -1.97 -2.43
CA ASP A 449 -71.32 -2.33 -3.83
C ASP A 449 -70.37 -1.94 -4.98
N THR A 450 -70.20 -2.96 -5.84
CA THR A 450 -69.90 -2.97 -7.28
C THR A 450 -68.47 -2.79 -7.80
N ARG A 451 -67.93 -3.96 -8.22
CA ARG A 451 -67.20 -4.23 -9.48
C ARG A 451 -65.82 -3.59 -9.69
N GLY A 452 -64.81 -4.46 -9.73
CA GLY A 452 -63.53 -4.19 -10.41
C GLY A 452 -62.70 -5.47 -10.49
N GLY A 453 -62.78 -6.17 -11.62
CA GLY A 453 -62.10 -7.44 -11.85
C GLY A 453 -60.58 -7.30 -11.91
N SER A 454 -59.92 -8.18 -11.16
CA SER A 454 -58.81 -9.04 -11.63
C SER A 454 -57.77 -8.43 -12.60
N GLU A 455 -56.75 -7.77 -12.05
CA GLU A 455 -55.38 -7.89 -12.55
C GLU A 455 -54.62 -8.89 -11.66
N ARG A 456 -54.80 -10.19 -11.95
CA ARG A 456 -53.97 -11.28 -11.42
C ARG A 456 -53.56 -12.20 -12.58
N THR A 457 -52.72 -11.66 -13.45
CA THR A 457 -52.04 -12.37 -14.53
C THR A 457 -50.63 -11.78 -14.54
N SER A 458 -49.55 -12.41 -14.09
CA SER A 458 -49.14 -13.80 -14.29
C SER A 458 -48.32 -14.31 -13.10
N LEU A 459 -48.91 -15.14 -12.24
CA LEU A 459 -48.16 -15.93 -11.26
C LEU A 459 -48.16 -17.42 -11.64
N PHE A 460 -48.88 -17.81 -12.69
CA PHE A 460 -49.08 -19.20 -13.08
C PHE A 460 -48.96 -19.34 -14.60
N ASP A 461 -48.38 -20.45 -15.07
CA ASP A 461 -48.28 -20.82 -16.48
C ASP A 461 -49.63 -21.31 -17.04
N GLU A 462 -49.67 -21.63 -18.34
CA GLU A 462 -50.87 -22.12 -19.05
C GLU A 462 -51.46 -23.42 -18.47
N TYR A 463 -50.71 -24.13 -17.62
CA TYR A 463 -51.11 -25.37 -16.96
C TYR A 463 -51.42 -25.19 -15.47
N GLY A 464 -51.45 -23.95 -14.97
CA GLY A 464 -51.81 -23.64 -13.58
C GLY A 464 -50.68 -23.87 -12.57
N TYR A 465 -49.43 -24.06 -13.03
CA TYR A 465 -48.26 -24.13 -12.15
C TYR A 465 -47.70 -22.75 -11.89
N MET A 466 -47.26 -22.48 -10.65
CA MET A 466 -46.70 -21.17 -10.32
C MET A 466 -45.45 -20.91 -11.17
N GLU A 467 -45.41 -19.79 -11.88
CA GLU A 467 -44.29 -19.40 -12.75
C GLU A 467 -43.09 -19.03 -11.85
N PHE A 468 -42.29 -20.03 -11.48
CA PHE A 468 -41.10 -19.87 -10.65
C PHE A 468 -39.94 -19.33 -11.49
N ASP A 469 -39.84 -18.02 -11.66
CA ASP A 469 -38.58 -17.38 -12.08
C ASP A 469 -37.66 -17.29 -10.86
N VAL A 470 -36.93 -18.37 -10.57
CA VAL A 470 -35.93 -18.38 -9.50
C VAL A 470 -34.70 -17.64 -10.02
N PRO A 471 -34.34 -16.46 -9.46
CA PRO A 471 -33.14 -15.76 -9.88
C PRO A 471 -31.92 -16.55 -9.42
N TRP A 472 -31.40 -17.40 -10.30
CA TRP A 472 -30.14 -18.11 -10.07
C TRP A 472 -28.98 -17.27 -10.61
N SER A 473 -27.85 -17.35 -9.91
CA SER A 473 -26.57 -16.83 -10.40
C SER A 473 -25.51 -17.92 -10.23
N MET A 474 -24.73 -18.15 -11.28
CA MET A 474 -23.60 -19.06 -11.24
C MET A 474 -22.41 -18.33 -11.82
N ASN A 475 -21.41 -18.11 -10.97
CA ASN A 475 -20.14 -17.52 -11.37
C ASN A 475 -19.12 -18.64 -11.50
N VAL A 476 -18.49 -18.73 -12.66
CA VAL A 476 -17.41 -19.70 -12.92
C VAL A 476 -16.10 -18.93 -12.99
N ALA A 477 -15.15 -19.33 -12.16
CA ALA A 477 -13.78 -18.83 -12.16
C ALA A 477 -12.82 -19.97 -12.49
N TYR A 478 -12.00 -19.81 -13.51
CA TYR A 478 -10.99 -20.79 -13.94
C TYR A 478 -9.62 -20.13 -13.99
N SER A 479 -8.59 -20.82 -13.51
CA SER A 479 -7.20 -20.30 -13.52
C SER A 479 -6.19 -21.40 -13.87
N VAL A 480 -5.18 -21.03 -14.66
CA VAL A 480 -4.04 -21.85 -15.08
C VAL A 480 -2.76 -21.05 -14.82
N ASN A 481 -1.70 -21.68 -14.31
CA ASN A 481 -0.43 -21.04 -13.94
C ASN A 481 0.79 -21.70 -14.57
#